data_AF-A0AAW0VPF7-F1
#
_entry.id   AF-A0AAW0VPF7-F1
#
_cell.length_a   1.000
_cell.length_b   1.000
_cell.length_c   1.000
_cell.angle_alpha   90.00
_cell.angle_beta   90.00
_cell.angle_gamma   90.00
#
_symmetry.space_group_name_H-M   'P 1'
#
loop_
_entity.id
_entity.type
_entity.pdbx_description
1 polymer ?
#
loop_
_entity_poly.entity_id
_entity_poly.type
_entity_poly.pdbx_seq_one_letter_code
_entity_poly.pdbx_strand_id
1 'polypeptide(L)'
;MMPAYTKSRWSAAFFIAFLAINLYFLMNLMLAVVFVVFSDIEKDKFRKLLVHKRRACQYAFRLLVTRSQPTHVPFRHFRGLLKFFRPRASERDAYLVFKALNRSKSGFLCLSEFYNIYEMCGFKWRPYQSPDPWFNDFPDPLRGCFYLIRRLVTWKWFDFFVYAIIILNAATLLMKTIFVSASGVPVSHDLRVTWDQVAFVTFYGVEAILKMVGLGYKQYFHSGWNIYDFSITVLSIAGIIAEKFSSSFFYIVILRPLRLLRLFKMRKRYRDVFQTLVILTPRIISAIVVIIITYYFFAVIGMELFSDYDMKNCCVNTTVEQFYKDDNTTVYVDYYYLNNFDNIFIAGVTLFELTVVNNWFIIMEGYAAVTNDWARLYFMLFYLVMMVVMSVVVAFILEAFTFRMEYNQTVKGDKDGDEENVCINVGLTKEELRFVYSSAADTPTLQQYARALETQGIVQYEGKRRRTRVVLQRRMYRDEIPGWLLEADREHEDSPGLPTPRSFSRRWTEPADISTPSASAHETPQQTPPSYYGTLNLNSSTESQRNEV
;
A
#
# COMPACT_ATOMS: atom_id res chain seq x y z
N MET A 1 34.81 13.33 29.59
CA MET A 1 35.42 14.57 29.03
C MET A 1 35.67 15.64 30.08
N MET A 2 34.66 16.10 30.83
CA MET A 2 34.78 17.27 31.72
C MET A 2 35.97 17.22 32.71
N PRO A 3 36.24 16.11 33.44
CA PRO A 3 37.39 16.06 34.37
C PRO A 3 38.76 16.15 33.69
N ALA A 4 38.88 15.74 32.42
CA ALA A 4 40.12 15.88 31.65
C ALA A 4 40.25 17.30 31.08
N TYR A 5 39.13 17.89 30.66
CA TYR A 5 39.08 19.25 30.11
C TYR A 5 39.42 20.33 31.14
N THR A 6 39.04 20.13 32.41
CA THR A 6 39.42 21.03 33.51
C THR A 6 40.92 21.02 33.77
N LYS A 7 41.59 19.88 33.58
CA LYS A 7 43.05 19.76 33.72
C LYS A 7 43.79 20.36 32.52
N SER A 8 43.30 20.15 31.31
CA SER A 8 43.87 20.74 30.09
C SER A 8 42.81 20.95 29.01
N ARG A 9 42.74 22.18 28.49
CA ARG A 9 41.83 22.52 27.38
C ARG A 9 42.15 21.72 26.11
N TRP A 10 43.42 21.35 25.91
CA TRP A 10 43.87 20.56 24.76
C TRP A 10 43.34 19.12 24.78
N SER A 11 42.93 18.58 25.93
CA SER A 11 42.28 17.27 26.02
C SER A 11 40.98 17.19 25.22
N ALA A 12 40.33 18.33 24.91
CA ALA A 12 39.18 18.35 24.02
C ALA A 12 39.51 17.85 22.60
N ALA A 13 40.72 18.11 22.11
CA ALA A 13 41.14 17.68 20.76
C ALA A 13 41.04 16.16 20.60
N PHE A 14 41.39 15.39 21.64
CA PHE A 14 41.24 13.94 21.65
C PHE A 14 39.78 13.51 21.49
N PHE A 15 38.86 14.06 22.29
CA PHE A 15 37.43 13.68 22.21
C PHE A 15 36.79 14.11 20.88
N ILE A 16 37.16 15.28 20.35
CA ILE A 16 36.69 15.74 19.05
C ILE A 16 37.17 14.80 17.94
N ALA A 17 38.46 14.46 17.93
CA ALA A 17 39.02 13.52 16.96
C ALA A 17 38.39 12.13 17.08
N PHE A 18 38.20 11.64 18.31
CA PHE A 18 37.56 10.35 18.57
C PHE A 18 36.12 10.30 18.04
N LEU A 19 35.31 11.34 18.29
CA LEU A 19 33.93 11.42 17.78
C LEU A 19 33.90 11.60 16.26
N ALA A 20 34.78 12.41 15.69
CA ALA A 20 34.91 12.58 14.25
C ALA A 20 35.13 11.24 13.53
N ILE A 21 36.09 10.45 14.03
CA ILE A 21 36.47 9.18 13.41
C ILE A 21 35.43 8.10 13.69
N ASN A 22 35.01 7.90 14.94
CA ASN A 22 34.17 6.75 15.27
C ASN A 22 32.69 7.00 14.98
N LEU A 23 32.15 8.17 15.38
CA LEU A 23 30.73 8.44 15.24
C LEU A 23 30.38 8.91 13.82
N TYR A 24 31.10 9.91 13.29
CA TYR A 24 30.72 10.48 11.99
C TYR A 24 31.24 9.69 10.80
N PHE A 25 32.42 9.08 10.90
CA PHE A 25 32.97 8.30 9.81
C PHE A 25 32.60 6.81 9.93
N LEU A 26 33.06 6.11 10.97
CA LEU A 26 32.94 4.65 11.04
C LEU A 26 31.49 4.16 11.18
N MET A 27 30.69 4.77 12.06
CA MET A 27 29.29 4.36 12.24
C MET A 27 28.45 4.63 10.99
N ASN A 28 28.62 5.79 10.34
CA ASN A 28 27.89 6.10 9.10
C ASN A 28 28.35 5.21 7.92
N LEU A 29 29.65 4.86 7.86
CA LEU A 29 30.15 3.90 6.89
C LEU A 29 29.51 2.53 7.09
N MET A 30 29.42 2.06 8.33
CA MET A 30 28.75 0.79 8.64
C MET A 30 27.28 0.81 8.22
N LEU A 31 26.55 1.89 8.52
CA LEU A 31 25.16 2.06 8.09
C LEU A 31 25.02 2.03 6.56
N ALA A 32 25.93 2.70 5.83
CA ALA A 32 25.93 2.71 4.37
C ALA A 32 26.20 1.31 3.78
N VAL A 33 27.16 0.57 4.34
CA VAL A 33 27.45 -0.81 3.90
C VAL A 33 26.23 -1.72 4.10
N VAL A 34 25.59 -1.67 5.27
CA VAL A 34 24.37 -2.45 5.53
C VAL A 34 23.26 -2.09 4.55
N PHE A 35 23.07 -0.79 4.26
CA PHE A 35 22.07 -0.33 3.30
C PHE A 35 22.31 -0.86 1.89
N VAL A 36 23.55 -0.78 1.39
CA VAL A 36 23.91 -1.24 0.05
C VAL A 36 23.70 -2.75 -0.08
N VAL A 37 24.24 -3.53 0.87
CA VAL A 37 24.10 -5.00 0.86
C VAL A 37 22.63 -5.41 0.93
N PHE A 38 21.83 -4.76 1.77
CA PHE A 38 20.39 -5.02 1.86
C PHE A 38 19.67 -4.72 0.53
N SER A 39 19.96 -3.58 -0.08
CA SER A 39 19.37 -3.18 -1.37
C SER A 39 19.71 -4.15 -2.49
N ASP A 40 20.95 -4.65 -2.53
CA ASP A 40 21.39 -5.65 -3.51
C ASP A 40 20.66 -6.98 -3.32
N ILE A 41 20.50 -7.44 -2.07
CA ILE A 41 19.73 -8.66 -1.75
C ILE A 41 18.27 -8.51 -2.20
N GLU A 42 17.66 -7.35 -1.99
CA GLU A 42 16.28 -7.10 -2.42
C GLU A 42 16.15 -7.12 -3.96
N LYS A 43 17.10 -6.50 -4.66
CA LYS A 43 17.19 -6.49 -6.12
C LYS A 43 17.31 -7.91 -6.68
N ASP A 44 18.21 -8.72 -6.12
CA ASP A 44 18.39 -10.11 -6.51
C ASP A 44 17.17 -10.98 -6.26
N LYS A 45 16.49 -10.78 -5.12
CA LYS A 45 15.23 -11.46 -4.82
C LYS A 45 14.16 -11.12 -5.85
N PHE A 46 14.07 -9.86 -6.28
CA PHE A 46 13.15 -9.42 -7.33
C PHE A 46 13.50 -10.04 -8.68
N ARG A 47 14.78 -10.04 -9.08
CA ARG A 47 15.29 -10.68 -10.30
C ARG A 47 14.91 -12.18 -10.32
N LYS A 48 15.22 -12.92 -9.25
CA LYS A 48 14.89 -14.35 -9.13
C LYS A 48 13.38 -14.60 -9.23
N LEU A 49 12.55 -13.79 -8.56
CA LEU A 49 11.09 -13.92 -8.63
C LEU A 49 10.53 -13.63 -10.03
N LEU A 50 11.06 -12.63 -10.74
CA LEU A 50 10.67 -12.31 -12.11
C LEU A 50 11.00 -13.44 -13.07
N VAL A 51 12.25 -13.93 -13.02
CA VAL A 51 12.72 -15.04 -13.85
C VAL A 51 11.89 -16.29 -13.57
N HIS A 52 11.66 -16.63 -12.31
CA HIS A 52 10.84 -17.78 -11.92
C HIS A 52 9.41 -17.70 -12.49
N LYS A 53 8.76 -16.54 -12.42
CA LYS A 53 7.43 -16.34 -13.01
C LYS A 53 7.44 -16.49 -14.53
N ARG A 54 8.45 -15.95 -15.21
CA ARG A 54 8.59 -16.09 -16.67
C ARG A 54 8.79 -17.55 -17.07
N ARG A 55 9.65 -18.29 -16.36
CA ARG A 55 9.87 -19.73 -16.56
C ARG A 55 8.57 -20.51 -16.42
N ALA A 56 7.79 -20.25 -15.36
CA ALA A 56 6.47 -20.86 -15.18
C ALA A 56 5.51 -20.57 -16.35
N CYS A 57 5.51 -19.33 -16.89
CA CYS A 57 4.73 -19.01 -18.09
C CYS A 57 5.19 -19.81 -19.32
N GLN A 58 6.50 -19.98 -19.53
CA GLN A 58 7.03 -20.77 -20.66
C GLN A 58 6.60 -22.23 -20.57
N TYR A 59 6.71 -22.85 -19.39
CA TYR A 59 6.25 -24.23 -19.17
C TYR A 59 4.74 -24.37 -19.38
N ALA A 60 3.95 -23.47 -18.81
CA ALA A 60 2.50 -23.48 -18.99
C ALA A 60 2.11 -23.28 -20.46
N PHE A 61 2.76 -22.35 -21.17
CA PHE A 61 2.52 -22.11 -22.59
C PHE A 61 2.80 -23.36 -23.43
N ARG A 62 3.92 -24.05 -23.16
CA ARG A 62 4.31 -25.29 -23.85
C ARG A 62 3.28 -26.41 -23.65
N LEU A 63 2.64 -26.48 -22.49
CA LEU A 63 1.60 -27.48 -22.19
C LEU A 63 0.23 -27.14 -22.78
N LEU A 64 -0.07 -25.84 -22.94
CA LEU A 64 -1.36 -25.37 -23.45
C LEU A 64 -1.44 -25.34 -24.98
N VAL A 65 -0.31 -25.49 -25.65
CA VAL A 65 -0.19 -25.45 -27.09
C VAL A 65 -0.51 -26.83 -27.69
N THR A 66 -1.25 -26.85 -28.81
CA THR A 66 -1.55 -28.08 -29.56
C THR A 66 -0.44 -28.38 -30.57
N ARG A 67 -0.23 -29.66 -30.91
CA ARG A 67 0.69 -30.06 -32.00
C ARG A 67 0.39 -29.37 -33.34
N SER A 68 -0.86 -29.04 -33.62
CA SER A 68 -1.28 -28.34 -34.84
C SER A 68 -0.99 -26.84 -34.83
N GLN A 69 -0.81 -26.21 -33.67
CA GLN A 69 -0.56 -24.76 -33.53
C GLN A 69 0.50 -24.50 -32.46
N PRO A 70 1.79 -24.77 -32.74
CA PRO A 70 2.86 -24.75 -31.74
C PRO A 70 3.16 -23.37 -31.14
N THR A 71 2.70 -22.30 -31.79
CA THR A 71 3.08 -20.91 -31.50
C THR A 71 1.97 -20.11 -30.83
N HIS A 72 0.77 -20.68 -30.69
CA HIS A 72 -0.44 -19.95 -30.32
C HIS A 72 -1.33 -20.76 -29.38
N VAL A 73 -1.86 -20.12 -28.34
CA VAL A 73 -2.81 -20.74 -27.40
C VAL A 73 -4.24 -20.34 -27.78
N PRO A 74 -5.15 -21.30 -28.06
CA PRO A 74 -6.55 -21.02 -28.34
C PRO A 74 -7.33 -20.72 -27.04
N PHE A 75 -8.43 -19.96 -27.16
CA PHE A 75 -9.26 -19.60 -26.01
C PHE A 75 -9.78 -20.81 -25.21
N ARG A 76 -10.08 -21.94 -25.87
CA ARG A 76 -10.56 -23.16 -25.19
C ARG A 76 -9.55 -23.70 -24.17
N HIS A 77 -8.26 -23.71 -24.52
CA HIS A 77 -7.20 -24.16 -23.62
C HIS A 77 -6.94 -23.15 -22.51
N PHE A 78 -6.98 -21.86 -22.86
CA PHE A 78 -6.86 -20.77 -21.88
C PHE A 78 -7.99 -20.77 -20.85
N ARG A 79 -9.23 -21.04 -21.28
CA ARG A 79 -10.40 -21.23 -20.42
C ARG A 79 -10.16 -22.39 -19.43
N GLY A 80 -9.64 -23.52 -19.91
CA GLY A 80 -9.27 -24.65 -19.07
C GLY A 80 -8.26 -24.27 -17.98
N LEU A 81 -7.19 -23.55 -18.35
CA LEU A 81 -6.20 -23.03 -17.39
C LEU A 81 -6.85 -22.17 -16.31
N LEU A 82 -7.68 -21.19 -16.72
CA LEU A 82 -8.30 -20.24 -15.79
C LEU A 82 -9.29 -20.89 -14.84
N LYS A 83 -9.99 -21.96 -15.27
CA LYS A 83 -10.89 -22.71 -14.41
C LYS A 83 -10.17 -23.29 -13.18
N PHE A 84 -8.92 -23.71 -13.33
CA PHE A 84 -8.11 -24.23 -12.22
C PHE A 84 -7.28 -23.15 -11.52
N PHE A 85 -6.69 -22.23 -12.29
CA PHE A 85 -5.85 -21.16 -11.74
C PHE A 85 -6.65 -20.11 -10.96
N ARG A 86 -7.90 -19.83 -11.38
CA ARG A 86 -8.82 -18.89 -10.73
C ARG A 86 -10.25 -19.46 -10.72
N PRO A 87 -10.55 -20.42 -9.83
CA PRO A 87 -11.83 -21.16 -9.85
C PRO A 87 -13.06 -20.29 -9.58
N ARG A 88 -12.89 -19.14 -8.92
CA ARG A 88 -13.97 -18.17 -8.66
C ARG A 88 -14.21 -17.19 -9.82
N ALA A 89 -13.44 -17.25 -10.91
CA ALA A 89 -13.66 -16.38 -12.07
C ALA A 89 -14.84 -16.90 -12.92
N SER A 90 -15.69 -15.99 -13.37
CA SER A 90 -16.73 -16.33 -14.33
C SER A 90 -16.14 -16.54 -15.73
N GLU A 91 -16.86 -17.27 -16.59
CA GLU A 91 -16.51 -17.46 -18.00
C GLU A 91 -16.32 -16.11 -18.74
N ARG A 92 -17.17 -15.14 -18.41
CA ARG A 92 -17.03 -13.76 -18.88
C ARG A 92 -15.70 -13.14 -18.48
N ASP A 93 -15.33 -13.26 -17.22
CA ASP A 93 -14.07 -12.68 -16.73
C ASP A 93 -12.87 -13.37 -17.39
N ALA A 94 -12.96 -14.69 -17.66
CA ALA A 94 -11.93 -15.41 -18.40
C ALA A 94 -11.78 -14.92 -19.85
N TYR A 95 -12.89 -14.67 -20.54
CA TYR A 95 -12.88 -14.10 -21.88
C TYR A 95 -12.37 -12.65 -21.90
N LEU A 96 -12.75 -11.82 -20.92
CA LEU A 96 -12.24 -10.46 -20.78
C LEU A 96 -10.72 -10.43 -20.55
N VAL A 97 -10.19 -11.34 -19.72
CA VAL A 97 -8.74 -11.48 -19.53
C VAL A 97 -8.05 -11.91 -20.83
N PHE A 98 -8.63 -12.87 -21.56
CA PHE A 98 -8.09 -13.32 -22.85
C PHE A 98 -8.04 -12.16 -23.87
N LYS A 99 -9.14 -11.41 -23.99
CA LYS A 99 -9.24 -10.26 -24.89
C LYS A 99 -8.29 -9.12 -24.49
N ALA A 100 -8.06 -8.92 -23.18
CA ALA A 100 -7.09 -7.95 -22.69
C ALA A 100 -5.63 -8.36 -22.95
N LEU A 101 -5.33 -9.67 -23.00
CA LEU A 101 -4.01 -10.21 -23.33
C LEU A 101 -3.72 -10.16 -24.84
N ASN A 102 -4.73 -10.44 -25.67
CA ASN A 102 -4.63 -10.50 -27.14
C ASN A 102 -4.54 -9.09 -27.75
N ARG A 103 -3.36 -8.48 -27.67
CA ARG A 103 -3.07 -7.16 -28.25
C ARG A 103 -2.98 -7.21 -29.78
N SER A 104 -2.54 -8.34 -30.33
CA SER A 104 -2.45 -8.60 -31.77
C SER A 104 -3.82 -8.71 -32.46
N LYS A 105 -4.92 -8.88 -31.71
CA LYS A 105 -6.28 -9.12 -32.22
C LYS A 105 -6.38 -10.34 -33.16
N SER A 106 -5.43 -11.27 -33.07
CA SER A 106 -5.36 -12.46 -33.93
C SER A 106 -6.40 -13.54 -33.58
N GLY A 107 -6.96 -13.46 -32.37
CA GLY A 107 -7.88 -14.47 -31.82
C GLY A 107 -7.16 -15.58 -31.05
N PHE A 108 -5.83 -15.53 -31.00
CA PHE A 108 -4.97 -16.44 -30.27
C PHE A 108 -3.99 -15.66 -29.38
N LEU A 109 -3.34 -16.35 -28.42
CA LEU A 109 -2.30 -15.76 -27.59
C LEU A 109 -0.92 -16.27 -27.99
N CYS A 110 0.01 -15.35 -28.26
CA CYS A 110 1.42 -15.68 -28.46
C CYS A 110 2.19 -15.66 -27.12
N LEU A 111 3.43 -16.17 -27.11
CA LEU A 111 4.24 -16.28 -25.89
C LEU A 111 4.51 -14.92 -25.23
N SER A 112 4.75 -13.87 -26.03
CA SER A 112 5.03 -12.52 -25.53
C SER A 112 3.80 -11.87 -24.88
N GLU A 113 2.61 -12.11 -25.41
CA GLU A 113 1.33 -11.72 -24.80
C GLU A 113 1.08 -12.52 -23.52
N PHE A 114 1.36 -13.83 -23.54
CA PHE A 114 1.14 -14.74 -22.42
C PHE A 114 2.01 -14.42 -21.19
N TYR A 115 3.19 -13.79 -21.36
CA TYR A 115 3.99 -13.33 -20.21
C TYR A 115 3.26 -12.35 -19.29
N ASN A 116 2.26 -11.63 -19.80
CA ASN A 116 1.48 -10.67 -19.03
C ASN A 116 0.27 -11.31 -18.31
N ILE A 117 0.13 -12.64 -18.35
CA ILE A 117 -1.00 -13.35 -17.72
C ILE A 117 -1.17 -13.01 -16.23
N TYR A 118 -0.08 -12.96 -15.47
CA TYR A 118 -0.12 -12.62 -14.04
C TYR A 118 -0.67 -11.21 -13.79
N GLU A 119 -0.41 -10.27 -14.70
CA GLU A 119 -0.91 -8.90 -14.57
C GLU A 119 -2.39 -8.83 -14.94
N MET A 120 -2.79 -9.48 -16.03
CA MET A 120 -4.16 -9.44 -16.55
C MET A 120 -5.14 -10.25 -15.69
N CYS A 121 -4.71 -11.38 -15.12
CA CYS A 121 -5.52 -12.15 -14.18
C CYS A 121 -5.80 -11.40 -12.86
N GLY A 122 -5.02 -10.37 -12.53
CA GLY A 122 -5.23 -9.56 -11.33
C GLY A 122 -6.37 -8.54 -11.45
N PHE A 123 -6.94 -8.33 -12.63
CA PHE A 123 -8.05 -7.40 -12.81
C PHE A 123 -9.37 -7.98 -12.31
N LYS A 124 -10.16 -7.11 -11.66
CA LYS A 124 -11.56 -7.37 -11.32
C LYS A 124 -12.42 -6.62 -12.34
N TRP A 125 -13.19 -7.39 -13.10
CA TRP A 125 -14.02 -6.85 -14.18
C TRP A 125 -15.39 -6.48 -13.66
N ARG A 126 -15.87 -5.31 -14.07
CA ARG A 126 -17.23 -4.83 -13.82
C ARG A 126 -17.78 -4.24 -15.12
N PRO A 127 -19.09 -4.35 -15.39
CA PRO A 127 -19.69 -3.61 -16.49
C PRO A 127 -19.47 -2.12 -16.23
N TYR A 128 -19.08 -1.39 -17.28
CA TYR A 128 -18.95 0.04 -17.23
C TYR A 128 -20.37 0.62 -17.09
N GLN A 129 -20.71 1.09 -15.90
CA GLN A 129 -21.96 1.81 -15.66
C GLN A 129 -21.65 3.30 -15.79
N SER A 130 -22.42 4.01 -16.62
CA SER A 130 -22.49 5.46 -16.54
C SER A 130 -22.79 5.84 -15.08
N PRO A 131 -22.17 6.89 -14.52
CA PRO A 131 -22.41 7.33 -13.15
C PRO A 131 -23.79 8.00 -13.03
N ASP A 132 -24.85 7.23 -13.27
CA ASP A 132 -26.21 7.66 -13.08
C ASP A 132 -26.46 7.77 -11.56
N PRO A 133 -27.04 8.89 -11.09
CA PRO A 133 -27.31 9.07 -9.67
C PRO A 133 -28.21 7.94 -9.13
N TRP A 134 -27.86 7.42 -7.94
CA TRP A 134 -28.63 6.37 -7.26
C TRP A 134 -30.10 6.73 -7.02
N PHE A 135 -30.44 8.02 -7.04
CA PHE A 135 -31.78 8.54 -6.79
C PHE A 135 -32.66 8.64 -8.06
N ASN A 136 -32.17 8.18 -9.22
CA ASN A 136 -32.94 8.21 -10.47
C ASN A 136 -34.17 7.28 -10.44
N ASP A 137 -34.17 6.27 -9.56
CA ASP A 137 -35.28 5.33 -9.40
C ASP A 137 -36.44 5.89 -8.54
N PHE A 138 -36.27 7.07 -7.92
CA PHE A 138 -37.27 7.67 -7.02
C PHE A 138 -38.26 8.58 -7.76
N PRO A 139 -39.48 8.79 -7.21
CA PRO A 139 -40.48 9.67 -7.78
C PRO A 139 -40.02 11.14 -7.82
N ASP A 140 -40.57 11.89 -8.78
CA ASP A 140 -40.09 13.22 -9.21
C ASP A 140 -39.90 14.28 -8.10
N PRO A 141 -40.76 14.42 -7.06
CA PRO A 141 -40.54 15.46 -6.03
C PRO A 141 -39.30 15.17 -5.17
N LEU A 142 -39.05 13.90 -4.84
CA LEU A 142 -37.85 13.49 -4.11
C LEU A 142 -36.61 13.58 -5.01
N ARG A 143 -36.75 13.24 -6.30
CA ARG A 143 -35.68 13.35 -7.29
C ARG A 143 -35.17 14.79 -7.40
N GLY A 144 -36.07 15.79 -7.43
CA GLY A 144 -35.70 17.21 -7.43
C GLY A 144 -34.90 17.64 -6.20
N CYS A 145 -35.30 17.18 -5.01
CA CYS A 145 -34.59 17.45 -3.76
C CYS A 145 -33.17 16.84 -3.76
N PHE A 146 -33.02 15.58 -4.20
CA PHE A 146 -31.70 14.95 -4.30
C PHE A 146 -30.80 15.60 -5.35
N TYR A 147 -31.37 16.08 -6.47
CA TYR A 147 -30.62 16.90 -7.43
C TYR A 147 -30.13 18.21 -6.82
N LEU A 148 -30.94 18.88 -5.98
CA LEU A 148 -30.53 20.08 -5.26
C LEU A 148 -29.38 19.78 -4.28
N ILE A 149 -29.50 18.70 -3.49
CA ILE A 149 -28.45 18.27 -2.54
C ILE A 149 -27.16 17.94 -3.30
N ARG A 150 -27.25 17.18 -4.40
CA ARG A 150 -26.08 16.87 -5.24
C ARG A 150 -25.46 18.15 -5.81
N ARG A 151 -26.28 19.10 -6.29
CA ARG A 151 -25.82 20.40 -6.79
C ARG A 151 -25.11 21.22 -5.71
N LEU A 152 -25.62 21.21 -4.47
CA LEU A 152 -25.02 21.89 -3.32
C LEU A 152 -23.67 21.26 -2.97
N VAL A 153 -23.61 19.92 -2.82
CA VAL A 153 -22.40 19.19 -2.42
C VAL A 153 -21.31 19.25 -3.49
N THR A 154 -21.67 19.21 -4.77
CA THR A 154 -20.71 19.29 -5.90
C THR A 154 -20.27 20.72 -6.20
N TRP A 155 -20.82 21.71 -5.49
CA TRP A 155 -20.45 23.10 -5.69
C TRP A 155 -19.05 23.37 -5.13
N LYS A 156 -18.16 23.95 -5.95
CA LYS A 156 -16.76 24.21 -5.57
C LYS A 156 -16.60 25.07 -4.29
N TRP A 157 -17.59 25.91 -4.00
CA TRP A 157 -17.60 26.77 -2.82
C TRP A 157 -17.99 26.05 -1.54
N PHE A 158 -18.70 24.91 -1.64
CA PHE A 158 -19.07 24.11 -0.48
C PHE A 158 -17.83 23.59 0.26
N ASP A 159 -16.85 23.05 -0.46
CA ASP A 159 -15.59 22.63 0.14
C ASP A 159 -14.81 23.80 0.77
N PHE A 160 -14.81 24.98 0.13
CA PHE A 160 -14.20 26.20 0.69
C PHE A 160 -14.86 26.61 2.01
N PHE A 161 -16.19 26.56 2.07
CA PHE A 161 -16.94 26.84 3.29
C PHE A 161 -16.63 25.84 4.41
N VAL A 162 -16.56 24.54 4.09
CA VAL A 162 -16.14 23.51 5.07
C VAL A 162 -14.71 23.77 5.57
N TYR A 163 -13.79 24.18 4.70
CA TYR A 163 -12.43 24.55 5.11
C TYR A 163 -12.40 25.78 6.03
N ALA A 164 -13.21 26.81 5.75
CA ALA A 164 -13.32 27.98 6.61
C ALA A 164 -13.78 27.60 8.03
N ILE A 165 -14.74 26.69 8.14
CA ILE A 165 -15.22 26.18 9.44
C ILE A 165 -14.16 25.34 10.16
N ILE A 166 -13.36 24.56 9.43
CA ILE A 166 -12.22 23.83 10.03
C ILE A 166 -11.20 24.81 10.61
N ILE A 167 -10.87 25.88 9.90
CA ILE A 167 -9.96 26.92 10.39
C ILE A 167 -10.53 27.63 11.62
N LEU A 168 -11.82 27.96 11.60
CA LEU A 168 -12.49 28.58 12.74
C LEU A 168 -12.50 27.67 13.98
N ASN A 169 -12.75 26.37 13.81
CA ASN A 169 -12.64 25.38 14.89
C ASN A 169 -11.20 25.27 15.42
N ALA A 170 -10.19 25.31 14.53
CA ALA A 170 -8.80 25.32 14.95
C ALA A 170 -8.43 26.57 15.75
N ALA A 171 -8.88 27.75 15.30
CA ALA A 171 -8.64 29.02 15.99
C ALA A 171 -9.31 29.06 17.37
N THR A 172 -10.57 28.63 17.47
CA THR A 172 -11.30 28.56 18.75
C THR A 172 -10.62 27.59 19.74
N LEU A 173 -10.16 26.42 19.27
CA LEU A 173 -9.42 25.47 20.11
C LEU A 173 -8.08 26.04 20.58
N LEU A 174 -7.36 26.76 19.70
CA LEU A 174 -6.09 27.39 20.05
C LEU A 174 -6.30 28.53 21.06
N MET A 175 -7.30 29.38 20.86
CA MET A 175 -7.66 30.44 21.81
C MET A 175 -8.07 29.86 23.17
N LYS A 176 -8.87 28.78 23.20
CA LYS A 176 -9.23 28.11 24.47
C LYS A 176 -7.99 27.56 25.18
N THR A 177 -7.08 26.92 24.45
CA THR A 177 -5.81 26.40 25.02
C THR A 177 -4.95 27.52 25.61
N ILE A 178 -4.80 28.65 24.91
CA ILE A 178 -4.04 29.81 25.41
C ILE A 178 -4.69 30.40 26.66
N PHE A 179 -6.02 30.58 26.65
CA PHE A 179 -6.74 31.11 27.79
C PHE A 179 -6.60 30.22 29.03
N VAL A 180 -6.75 28.90 28.88
CA VAL A 180 -6.54 27.93 29.97
C VAL A 180 -5.10 27.97 30.49
N SER A 181 -4.12 28.02 29.59
CA SER A 181 -2.71 28.13 29.98
C SER A 181 -2.39 29.43 30.72
N ALA A 182 -3.05 30.53 30.36
CA ALA A 182 -2.84 31.85 30.98
C ALA A 182 -3.57 32.00 32.33
N SER A 183 -4.67 31.28 32.53
CA SER A 183 -5.50 31.38 33.74
C SER A 183 -5.05 30.47 34.88
N GLY A 184 -4.09 29.55 34.65
CA GLY A 184 -3.49 28.71 35.70
C GLY A 184 -4.46 27.73 36.37
N VAL A 185 -5.69 27.61 35.85
CA VAL A 185 -6.73 26.72 36.37
C VAL A 185 -6.43 25.29 35.94
N PRO A 186 -6.54 24.27 36.84
CA PRO A 186 -6.32 22.88 36.48
C PRO A 186 -7.29 22.45 35.36
N VAL A 187 -6.73 21.84 34.31
CA VAL A 187 -7.39 21.40 33.08
C VAL A 187 -8.65 20.57 33.34
N SER A 188 -8.72 19.88 34.49
CA SER A 188 -9.81 19.01 34.92
C SER A 188 -11.18 19.70 35.04
N HIS A 189 -11.24 21.01 35.29
CA HIS A 189 -12.52 21.71 35.50
C HIS A 189 -13.15 22.29 34.21
N ASP A 190 -12.41 22.38 33.10
CA ASP A 190 -12.86 22.99 31.83
C ASP A 190 -12.92 22.01 30.64
N LEU A 191 -12.88 20.70 30.96
CA LEU A 191 -13.12 19.61 30.02
C LEU A 191 -14.61 19.43 29.67
N ARG A 192 -15.50 20.15 30.36
CA ARG A 192 -16.94 20.15 30.09
C ARG A 192 -17.20 20.49 28.63
N VAL A 193 -18.08 19.72 27.98
CA VAL A 193 -18.51 20.02 26.61
C VAL A 193 -19.04 21.46 26.56
N THR A 194 -18.33 22.31 25.82
CA THR A 194 -18.77 23.68 25.57
C THR A 194 -19.68 23.71 24.34
N TRP A 195 -20.62 24.66 24.29
CA TRP A 195 -21.64 24.75 23.23
C TRP A 195 -21.04 24.88 21.82
N ASP A 196 -19.90 25.57 21.70
CA ASP A 196 -19.12 25.68 20.45
C ASP A 196 -18.68 24.30 19.94
N GLN A 197 -18.28 23.39 20.82
CA GLN A 197 -17.85 22.04 20.43
C GLN A 197 -19.01 21.22 19.87
N VAL A 198 -20.18 21.29 20.52
CA VAL A 198 -21.41 20.65 20.02
C VAL A 198 -21.79 21.22 18.67
N ALA A 199 -21.70 22.54 18.49
CA ALA A 199 -22.01 23.20 17.23
C ALA A 199 -21.11 22.72 16.09
N PHE A 200 -19.78 22.66 16.29
CA PHE A 200 -18.86 22.16 15.28
C PHE A 200 -19.08 20.69 14.95
N VAL A 201 -19.27 19.83 15.96
CA VAL A 201 -19.52 18.39 15.72
C VAL A 201 -20.83 18.17 14.98
N THR A 202 -21.88 18.93 15.34
CA THR A 202 -23.17 18.89 14.64
C THR A 202 -23.01 19.31 13.18
N PHE A 203 -22.28 20.40 12.92
CA PHE A 203 -21.99 20.85 11.56
C PHE A 203 -21.30 19.76 10.73
N TYR A 204 -20.29 19.09 11.29
CA TYR A 204 -19.60 18.00 10.60
C TYR A 204 -20.45 16.74 10.41
N GLY A 205 -21.38 16.47 11.34
CA GLY A 205 -22.38 15.42 11.19
C GLY A 205 -23.31 15.70 10.01
N VAL A 206 -23.85 16.92 9.92
CA VAL A 206 -24.71 17.36 8.82
C VAL A 206 -23.97 17.34 7.48
N GLU A 207 -22.73 17.83 7.45
CA GLU A 207 -21.87 17.80 6.25
C GLU A 207 -21.64 16.37 5.74
N ALA A 208 -21.34 15.42 6.64
CA ALA A 208 -21.16 14.02 6.28
C ALA A 208 -22.44 13.39 5.74
N ILE A 209 -23.60 13.67 6.35
CA ILE A 209 -24.92 13.18 5.88
C ILE A 209 -25.24 13.75 4.50
N LEU A 210 -25.07 15.07 4.30
CA LEU A 210 -25.32 15.72 3.01
C LEU A 210 -24.46 15.11 1.90
N LYS A 211 -23.16 14.90 2.17
CA LYS A 211 -22.26 14.24 1.21
C LYS A 211 -22.65 12.80 0.92
N MET A 212 -23.05 12.04 1.94
CA MET A 212 -23.48 10.65 1.78
C MET A 212 -24.75 10.54 0.92
N VAL A 213 -25.71 11.44 1.10
CA VAL A 213 -26.95 11.51 0.31
C VAL A 213 -26.66 12.00 -1.12
N GLY A 214 -25.90 13.09 -1.27
CA GLY A 214 -25.64 13.73 -2.57
C GLY A 214 -24.76 12.92 -3.52
N LEU A 215 -23.75 12.21 -3.00
CA LEU A 215 -22.85 11.35 -3.79
C LEU A 215 -23.32 9.89 -3.82
N GLY A 216 -24.15 9.48 -2.87
CA GLY A 216 -24.50 8.08 -2.63
C GLY A 216 -23.47 7.35 -1.78
N TYR A 217 -23.93 6.35 -1.02
CA TYR A 217 -23.09 5.64 -0.06
C TYR A 217 -21.85 4.99 -0.71
N LYS A 218 -21.99 4.37 -1.89
CA LYS A 218 -20.88 3.69 -2.57
C LYS A 218 -19.76 4.66 -2.94
N GLN A 219 -20.09 5.82 -3.49
CA GLN A 219 -19.11 6.81 -3.92
C GLN A 219 -18.51 7.55 -2.72
N TYR A 220 -19.30 7.80 -1.68
CA TYR A 220 -18.82 8.43 -0.44
C TYR A 220 -17.74 7.59 0.23
N PHE A 221 -18.01 6.29 0.49
CA PHE A 221 -17.05 5.38 1.13
C PHE A 221 -15.92 4.91 0.21
N HIS A 222 -15.95 5.23 -1.09
CA HIS A 222 -14.81 4.98 -1.97
C HIS A 222 -13.71 6.03 -1.80
N SER A 223 -14.04 7.24 -1.35
CA SER A 223 -13.07 8.32 -1.11
C SER A 223 -12.45 8.20 0.28
N GLY A 224 -11.14 7.96 0.35
CA GLY A 224 -10.40 7.85 1.62
C GLY A 224 -10.52 9.09 2.52
N TRP A 225 -10.60 10.30 1.93
CA TRP A 225 -10.77 11.53 2.70
C TRP A 225 -12.17 11.67 3.31
N ASN A 226 -13.20 11.17 2.63
CA ASN A 226 -14.55 11.14 3.18
C ASN A 226 -14.67 10.10 4.30
N ILE A 227 -14.04 8.93 4.15
CA ILE A 227 -13.95 7.93 5.23
C ILE A 227 -13.25 8.52 6.46
N TYR A 228 -12.16 9.26 6.23
CA TYR A 228 -11.41 9.93 7.28
C TYR A 228 -12.25 11.02 8.00
N ASP A 229 -12.94 11.87 7.24
CA ASP A 229 -13.83 12.88 7.85
C ASP A 229 -14.95 12.21 8.66
N PHE A 230 -15.55 11.15 8.11
CA PHE A 230 -16.59 10.35 8.78
C PHE A 230 -16.08 9.71 10.07
N SER A 231 -14.90 9.07 10.06
CA SER A 231 -14.34 8.43 11.26
C SER A 231 -14.06 9.44 12.37
N ILE A 232 -13.51 10.61 12.04
CA ILE A 232 -13.29 11.68 13.01
C ILE A 232 -14.62 12.26 13.52
N THR A 233 -15.66 12.36 12.69
CA THR A 233 -17.00 12.83 13.12
C THR A 233 -17.61 11.83 14.10
N VAL A 234 -17.57 10.54 13.78
CA VAL A 234 -18.06 9.46 14.66
C VAL A 234 -17.29 9.45 15.98
N LEU A 235 -15.96 9.56 15.95
CA LEU A 235 -15.14 9.63 17.17
C LEU A 235 -15.48 10.86 18.01
N SER A 236 -15.78 12.00 17.37
CA SER A 236 -16.16 13.23 18.08
C SER A 236 -17.54 13.11 18.74
N ILE A 237 -18.51 12.49 18.06
CA ILE A 237 -19.84 12.19 18.64
C ILE A 237 -19.69 11.20 19.81
N ALA A 238 -18.90 10.14 19.62
CA ALA A 238 -18.60 9.18 20.68
C ALA A 238 -17.94 9.86 21.88
N GLY A 239 -17.04 10.82 21.67
CA GLY A 239 -16.40 11.59 22.74
C GLY A 239 -17.37 12.47 23.54
N ILE A 240 -18.38 13.06 22.89
CA ILE A 240 -19.44 13.83 23.58
C ILE A 240 -20.35 12.91 24.39
N ILE A 241 -20.73 11.76 23.84
CA ILE A 241 -21.56 10.76 24.53
C ILE A 241 -20.78 10.18 25.71
N ALA A 242 -19.52 9.82 25.50
CA ALA A 242 -18.60 9.30 26.50
C ALA A 242 -18.46 10.24 27.71
N GLU A 243 -18.45 11.56 27.52
CA GLU A 243 -18.39 12.49 28.66
C GLU A 243 -19.62 12.39 29.57
N LYS A 244 -20.78 12.00 29.04
CA LYS A 244 -21.98 11.76 29.85
C LYS A 244 -21.93 10.44 30.62
N PHE A 245 -21.08 9.49 30.22
CA PHE A 245 -20.90 8.19 30.87
C PHE A 245 -19.55 8.15 31.63
N SER A 246 -19.58 8.19 32.96
CA SER A 246 -18.42 8.39 33.83
C SER A 246 -17.20 7.44 33.63
N SER A 247 -16.02 7.99 33.96
CA SER A 247 -14.65 7.45 34.13
C SER A 247 -13.98 6.62 33.02
N SER A 248 -14.55 5.53 32.51
CA SER A 248 -13.77 4.61 31.64
C SER A 248 -13.50 5.15 30.23
N PHE A 249 -14.31 6.10 29.74
CA PHE A 249 -14.15 6.63 28.37
C PHE A 249 -13.39 7.96 28.30
N PHE A 250 -12.71 8.38 29.38
CA PHE A 250 -11.94 9.63 29.42
C PHE A 250 -10.88 9.69 28.30
N TYR A 251 -10.31 8.56 27.88
CA TYR A 251 -9.35 8.51 26.79
C TYR A 251 -9.90 9.01 25.44
N ILE A 252 -11.21 8.84 25.16
CA ILE A 252 -11.83 9.33 23.92
C ILE A 252 -11.87 10.87 23.90
N VAL A 253 -12.01 11.49 25.07
CA VAL A 253 -11.98 12.95 25.24
C VAL A 253 -10.59 13.52 24.94
N ILE A 254 -9.52 12.79 25.25
CA ILE A 254 -8.14 13.19 24.93
C ILE A 254 -7.91 13.25 23.41
N LEU A 255 -8.67 12.51 22.60
CA LEU A 255 -8.54 12.48 21.15
C LEU A 255 -9.20 13.67 20.43
N ARG A 256 -9.84 14.61 21.13
CA ARG A 256 -10.46 15.82 20.55
C ARG A 256 -9.55 16.59 19.58
N PRO A 257 -8.25 16.79 19.85
CA PRO A 257 -7.35 17.48 18.93
C PRO A 257 -7.15 16.76 17.59
N LEU A 258 -7.45 15.46 17.48
CA LEU A 258 -7.38 14.73 16.20
C LEU A 258 -8.27 15.37 15.13
N ARG A 259 -9.33 16.11 15.51
CA ARG A 259 -10.14 16.84 14.53
C ARG A 259 -9.37 17.94 13.79
N LEU A 260 -8.29 18.47 14.39
CA LEU A 260 -7.40 19.44 13.74
C LEU A 260 -6.63 18.83 12.58
N LEU A 261 -6.41 17.52 12.57
CA LEU A 261 -5.75 16.83 11.47
C LEU A 261 -6.54 16.99 10.15
N ARG A 262 -7.84 17.35 10.20
CA ARG A 262 -8.61 17.74 9.01
C ARG A 262 -8.00 18.93 8.26
N LEU A 263 -7.24 19.79 8.94
CA LEU A 263 -6.53 20.91 8.32
C LEU A 263 -5.47 20.43 7.31
N PHE A 264 -4.88 19.26 7.52
CA PHE A 264 -3.92 18.67 6.57
C PHE A 264 -4.55 18.36 5.21
N LYS A 265 -5.87 18.17 5.14
CA LYS A 265 -6.56 17.93 3.86
C LYS A 265 -6.62 19.18 2.98
N MET A 266 -6.38 20.37 3.52
CA MET A 266 -6.53 21.64 2.81
C MET A 266 -5.44 21.85 1.75
N ARG A 267 -4.18 21.45 2.03
CA ARG A 267 -3.07 21.57 1.07
C ARG A 267 -2.80 20.26 0.36
N LYS A 268 -2.74 20.31 -0.97
CA LYS A 268 -2.39 19.15 -1.83
C LYS A 268 -1.10 18.46 -1.39
N ARG A 269 -0.06 19.23 -1.03
CA ARG A 269 1.23 18.66 -0.60
C ARG A 269 1.10 17.78 0.65
N TYR A 270 0.32 18.19 1.65
CA TYR A 270 0.09 17.37 2.84
C TYR A 270 -0.78 16.15 2.53
N ARG A 271 -1.79 16.30 1.67
CA ARG A 271 -2.59 15.16 1.21
C ARG A 271 -1.73 14.09 0.54
N ASP A 272 -0.83 14.50 -0.35
CA ASP A 272 0.10 13.60 -1.04
C ASP A 272 0.93 12.83 0.01
N VAL A 273 1.49 13.52 1.03
CA VAL A 273 2.29 12.91 2.10
C VAL A 273 1.48 11.97 3.00
N PHE A 274 0.27 12.32 3.41
CA PHE A 274 -0.55 11.41 4.21
C PHE A 274 -0.95 10.16 3.43
N GLN A 275 -1.29 10.33 2.15
CA GLN A 275 -1.60 9.22 1.26
C GLN A 275 -0.38 8.33 1.03
N THR A 276 0.84 8.90 0.93
CA THR A 276 2.06 8.09 0.91
C THR A 276 2.19 7.29 2.19
N LEU A 277 2.07 7.92 3.37
CA LEU A 277 2.17 7.26 4.67
C LEU A 277 1.20 6.09 4.81
N VAL A 278 -0.08 6.28 4.48
CA VAL A 278 -1.12 5.22 4.58
C VAL A 278 -0.80 4.03 3.66
N ILE A 279 -0.30 4.30 2.46
CA ILE A 279 0.08 3.25 1.51
C ILE A 279 1.34 2.51 1.95
N LEU A 280 2.23 3.18 2.68
CA LEU A 280 3.44 2.61 3.26
C LEU A 280 3.20 1.94 4.61
N THR A 281 2.08 2.21 5.29
CA THR A 281 1.71 1.59 6.56
C THR A 281 1.87 0.06 6.60
N PRO A 282 1.36 -0.75 5.66
CA PRO A 282 1.54 -2.20 5.71
C PRO A 282 3.02 -2.63 5.67
N ARG A 283 3.87 -1.84 5.01
CA ARG A 283 5.32 -2.07 5.00
C ARG A 283 5.92 -1.71 6.35
N ILE A 284 5.61 -0.53 6.88
CA ILE A 284 6.08 -0.10 8.20
C ILE A 284 5.69 -1.14 9.27
N ILE A 285 4.47 -1.69 9.21
CA ILE A 285 4.03 -2.76 10.11
C ILE A 285 4.94 -3.99 9.99
N SER A 286 5.29 -4.44 8.77
CA SER A 286 6.20 -5.58 8.60
C SER A 286 7.59 -5.33 9.20
N ALA A 287 8.09 -4.09 9.16
CA ALA A 287 9.35 -3.71 9.77
C ALA A 287 9.26 -3.64 11.30
N ILE A 288 8.16 -3.10 11.83
CA ILE A 288 7.87 -3.08 13.27
C ILE A 288 7.79 -4.51 13.83
N VAL A 289 7.21 -5.45 13.09
CA VAL A 289 7.15 -6.86 13.51
C VAL A 289 8.56 -7.43 13.73
N VAL A 290 9.54 -7.09 12.89
CA VAL A 290 10.94 -7.51 13.09
C VAL A 290 11.51 -6.93 14.39
N ILE A 291 11.26 -5.64 14.67
CA ILE A 291 11.68 -5.01 15.93
C ILE A 291 11.04 -5.71 17.15
N ILE A 292 9.74 -5.97 17.09
CA ILE A 292 9.00 -6.63 18.18
C ILE A 292 9.53 -8.05 18.41
N ILE A 293 9.86 -8.80 17.36
CA ILE A 293 10.46 -10.13 17.48
C ILE A 293 11.84 -10.04 18.17
N THR A 294 12.67 -9.08 17.78
CA THR A 294 13.96 -8.85 18.45
C THR A 294 13.77 -8.49 19.92
N TYR A 295 12.83 -7.59 20.25
CA TYR A 295 12.49 -7.27 21.63
C TYR A 295 12.01 -8.48 22.41
N TYR A 296 11.20 -9.35 21.81
CA TYR A 296 10.71 -10.55 22.47
C TYR A 296 11.86 -11.46 22.92
N PHE A 297 12.84 -11.72 22.05
CA PHE A 297 14.00 -12.55 22.42
C PHE A 297 14.83 -11.92 23.55
N PHE A 298 15.16 -10.64 23.42
CA PHE A 298 15.94 -9.95 24.46
C PHE A 298 15.16 -9.79 25.76
N ALA A 299 13.84 -9.56 25.71
CA ALA A 299 13.03 -9.44 26.90
C ALA A 299 12.95 -10.77 27.66
N VAL A 300 12.78 -11.90 26.97
CA VAL A 300 12.80 -13.22 27.63
C VAL A 300 14.15 -13.49 28.29
N ILE A 301 15.25 -13.21 27.59
CA ILE A 301 16.61 -13.34 28.16
C ILE A 301 16.79 -12.39 29.36
N GLY A 302 16.34 -11.14 29.23
CA GLY A 302 16.45 -10.13 30.29
C GLY A 302 15.61 -10.48 31.52
N MET A 303 14.41 -11.02 31.35
CA MET A 303 13.59 -11.51 32.46
C MET A 303 14.30 -12.66 33.20
N GLU A 304 14.85 -13.64 32.47
CA GLU A 304 15.55 -14.76 33.11
C GLU A 304 16.83 -14.32 33.84
N LEU A 305 17.53 -13.29 33.33
CA LEU A 305 18.77 -12.81 33.92
C LEU A 305 18.57 -11.80 35.05
N PHE A 306 17.51 -10.99 35.00
CA PHE A 306 17.39 -9.78 35.81
C PHE A 306 16.11 -9.65 36.63
N SER A 307 15.13 -10.54 36.49
CA SER A 307 13.82 -10.41 37.18
C SER A 307 13.89 -10.49 38.71
N ASP A 308 14.90 -11.17 39.26
CA ASP A 308 15.04 -11.36 40.72
C ASP A 308 15.64 -10.14 41.44
N TYR A 309 16.12 -9.12 40.70
CA TYR A 309 16.82 -7.97 41.29
C TYR A 309 15.91 -6.76 41.43
N ASP A 310 15.69 -6.32 42.68
CA ASP A 310 14.97 -5.08 42.96
C ASP A 310 15.87 -3.86 42.73
N MET A 311 15.47 -3.02 41.78
CA MET A 311 16.19 -1.81 41.37
C MET A 311 15.83 -0.59 42.23
N LYS A 312 14.93 -0.73 43.21
CA LYS A 312 14.52 0.38 44.08
C LYS A 312 15.56 0.64 45.17
N ASN A 313 16.07 1.89 45.27
CA ASN A 313 17.10 2.27 46.24
C ASN A 313 18.38 1.39 46.17
N CYS A 314 18.69 0.86 44.98
CA CYS A 314 19.86 0.02 44.77
C CYS A 314 21.12 0.85 44.46
N CYS A 315 22.20 0.18 44.04
CA CYS A 315 23.42 0.82 43.51
C CYS A 315 24.17 1.74 44.49
N VAL A 316 24.11 1.46 45.79
CA VAL A 316 24.81 2.25 46.84
C VAL A 316 26.32 2.29 46.60
N ASN A 317 26.93 3.48 46.77
CA ASN A 317 28.35 3.76 46.52
C ASN A 317 28.79 3.71 45.05
N THR A 318 27.86 3.82 44.11
CA THR A 318 28.19 3.87 42.67
C THR A 318 27.89 5.23 42.05
N THR A 319 28.38 5.45 40.83
CA THR A 319 28.14 6.70 40.08
C THR A 319 26.68 6.88 39.67
N VAL A 320 25.86 5.82 39.74
CA VAL A 320 24.45 5.83 39.31
C VAL A 320 23.46 5.79 40.48
N GLU A 321 23.92 5.77 41.73
CA GLU A 321 23.08 5.73 42.93
C GLU A 321 21.99 6.82 42.92
N GLN A 322 22.35 8.04 42.49
CA GLN A 322 21.44 9.18 42.45
C GLN A 322 20.21 8.94 41.54
N PHE A 323 20.33 8.09 40.52
CA PHE A 323 19.24 7.81 39.58
C PHE A 323 18.29 6.70 40.04
N TYR A 324 18.64 5.92 41.06
CA TYR A 324 17.82 4.80 41.56
C TYR A 324 17.25 5.05 42.96
N LYS A 325 17.53 6.23 43.53
CA LYS A 325 17.08 6.63 44.86
C LYS A 325 15.61 7.08 44.84
N ASP A 326 14.80 6.46 45.70
CA ASP A 326 13.42 6.81 46.01
C ASP A 326 13.36 7.62 47.32
N ASP A 327 13.92 8.83 47.28
CA ASP A 327 13.87 9.78 48.40
C ASP A 327 12.81 10.86 48.12
N ASN A 328 11.80 10.97 49.00
CA ASN A 328 10.79 12.04 48.95
C ASN A 328 11.36 13.45 49.22
N THR A 329 12.66 13.56 49.50
CA THR A 329 13.34 14.78 49.97
C THR A 329 14.15 15.50 48.89
N THR A 330 14.47 14.83 47.77
CA THR A 330 15.19 15.44 46.65
C THR A 330 14.22 15.95 45.58
N VAL A 331 14.43 17.17 45.09
CA VAL A 331 13.61 17.84 44.06
C VAL A 331 13.65 17.10 42.70
N TYR A 332 14.63 16.20 42.52
CA TYR A 332 14.82 15.40 41.31
C TYR A 332 14.75 13.92 41.70
N VAL A 333 13.60 13.29 41.48
CA VAL A 333 13.44 11.82 41.55
C VAL A 333 13.50 11.31 40.13
N ASP A 334 14.61 10.66 39.78
CA ASP A 334 14.77 10.02 38.48
C ASP A 334 14.21 8.59 38.60
N TYR A 335 13.04 8.34 38.01
CA TYR A 335 12.26 7.10 38.19
C TYR A 335 12.85 5.85 37.49
N TYR A 336 14.18 5.71 37.39
CA TYR A 336 14.82 4.62 36.65
C TYR A 336 14.60 3.24 37.26
N TYR A 337 14.25 3.15 38.55
CA TYR A 337 13.89 1.88 39.18
C TYR A 337 12.63 1.24 38.56
N LEU A 338 11.81 1.99 37.82
CA LEU A 338 10.66 1.47 37.09
C LEU A 338 11.06 0.70 35.82
N ASN A 339 12.30 0.89 35.34
CA ASN A 339 12.83 0.21 34.17
C ASN A 339 13.37 -1.18 34.55
N ASN A 340 12.44 -2.09 34.83
CA ASN A 340 12.73 -3.44 35.29
C ASN A 340 12.42 -4.54 34.27
N PHE A 341 12.87 -5.76 34.59
CA PHE A 341 12.65 -6.96 33.78
C PHE A 341 11.72 -7.95 34.49
N ASP A 342 10.74 -7.48 35.26
CA ASP A 342 9.83 -8.37 36.01
C ASP A 342 8.77 -8.98 35.09
N ASN A 343 8.31 -8.20 34.10
CA ASN A 343 7.24 -8.56 33.19
C ASN A 343 7.62 -8.26 31.76
N ILE A 344 7.12 -9.07 30.82
CA ILE A 344 7.39 -8.92 29.38
C ILE A 344 7.03 -7.52 28.83
N PHE A 345 5.99 -6.89 29.38
CA PHE A 345 5.56 -5.56 28.97
C PHE A 345 6.49 -4.46 29.51
N ILE A 346 6.93 -4.56 30.76
CA ILE A 346 7.86 -3.58 31.36
C ILE A 346 9.23 -3.73 30.72
N ALA A 347 9.73 -4.96 30.60
CA ALA A 347 10.93 -5.29 29.84
C ALA A 347 10.86 -4.74 28.40
N GLY A 348 9.70 -4.87 27.74
CA GLY A 348 9.47 -4.31 26.41
C GLY A 348 9.59 -2.78 26.36
N VAL A 349 9.09 -2.07 27.37
CA VAL A 349 9.25 -0.60 27.49
C VAL A 349 10.70 -0.24 27.77
N THR A 350 11.38 -0.95 28.68
CA THR A 350 12.80 -0.73 28.97
C THR A 350 13.68 -0.96 27.74
N LEU A 351 13.43 -2.00 26.94
CA LEU A 351 14.13 -2.24 25.68
C LEU A 351 13.82 -1.18 24.62
N PHE A 352 12.60 -0.65 24.60
CA PHE A 352 12.24 0.48 23.76
C PHE A 352 13.04 1.73 24.14
N GLU A 353 13.14 2.06 25.42
CA GLU A 353 13.96 3.18 25.91
C GLU A 353 15.44 3.00 25.53
N LEU A 354 15.99 1.79 25.69
CA LEU A 354 17.35 1.45 25.26
C LEU A 354 17.56 1.62 23.75
N THR A 355 16.52 1.42 22.93
CA THR A 355 16.59 1.60 21.46
C THR A 355 16.69 3.06 21.06
N VAL A 356 16.19 3.99 21.86
CA VAL A 356 16.32 5.44 21.63
C VAL A 356 17.77 5.90 21.88
N VAL A 357 18.62 5.06 22.51
CA VAL A 357 20.05 5.30 22.77
C VAL A 357 20.30 6.48 23.74
N ASN A 358 19.25 7.03 24.37
CA ASN A 358 19.41 8.07 25.37
C ASN A 358 19.57 7.47 26.77
N ASN A 359 20.55 7.93 27.55
CA ASN A 359 20.81 7.50 28.93
C ASN A 359 20.90 5.98 29.17
N TRP A 360 21.12 5.19 28.12
CA TRP A 360 21.15 3.72 28.19
C TRP A 360 22.22 3.17 29.14
N PHE A 361 23.33 3.90 29.31
CA PHE A 361 24.41 3.52 30.21
C PHE A 361 24.00 3.57 31.69
N ILE A 362 22.99 4.38 32.07
CA ILE A 362 22.48 4.43 33.45
C ILE A 362 21.77 3.12 33.81
N ILE A 363 20.99 2.59 32.86
CA ILE A 363 20.33 1.29 33.00
C ILE A 363 21.39 0.18 33.05
N MET A 364 22.34 0.19 32.10
CA MET A 364 23.42 -0.80 32.05
C MET A 364 24.28 -0.82 33.33
N GLU A 365 24.77 0.33 33.79
CA GLU A 365 25.61 0.41 35.00
C GLU A 365 24.80 0.07 36.26
N GLY A 366 23.50 0.40 36.29
CA GLY A 366 22.62 -0.02 37.38
C GLY A 366 22.57 -1.54 37.54
N TYR A 367 22.28 -2.26 36.46
CA TYR A 367 22.26 -3.72 36.49
C TYR A 367 23.65 -4.32 36.72
N ALA A 368 24.72 -3.73 36.17
CA ALA A 368 26.08 -4.21 36.40
C ALA A 368 26.52 -4.04 37.87
N ALA A 369 26.07 -2.98 38.54
CA ALA A 369 26.35 -2.73 39.95
C ALA A 369 25.65 -3.72 40.89
N VAL A 370 24.44 -4.15 40.55
CA VAL A 370 23.64 -5.08 41.38
C VAL A 370 23.99 -6.54 41.10
N THR A 371 24.29 -6.88 39.85
CA THR A 371 24.52 -8.26 39.42
C THR A 371 26.01 -8.61 39.33
N ASN A 372 26.62 -8.38 38.17
CA ASN A 372 28.03 -8.55 37.87
C ASN A 372 28.39 -7.70 36.64
N ASP A 373 29.69 -7.44 36.46
CA ASP A 373 30.22 -6.72 35.30
C ASP A 373 29.85 -7.35 33.94
N TRP A 374 29.58 -8.66 33.92
CA TRP A 374 29.14 -9.40 32.73
C TRP A 374 27.76 -8.96 32.21
N ALA A 375 26.92 -8.35 33.05
CA ALA A 375 25.64 -7.79 32.61
C ALA A 375 25.83 -6.71 31.54
N ARG A 376 26.97 -5.99 31.55
CA ARG A 376 27.30 -5.01 30.50
C ARG A 376 27.31 -5.65 29.10
N LEU A 377 27.69 -6.91 28.98
CA LEU A 377 27.72 -7.63 27.71
C LEU A 377 26.32 -7.75 27.09
N TYR A 378 25.30 -8.01 27.91
CA TYR A 378 23.91 -8.10 27.45
C TYR A 378 23.45 -6.77 26.81
N PHE A 379 23.67 -5.64 27.49
CA PHE A 379 23.27 -4.33 26.96
C PHE A 379 24.10 -3.90 25.74
N MET A 380 25.39 -4.20 25.71
CA MET A 380 26.24 -3.94 24.54
C MET A 380 25.82 -4.80 23.33
N LEU A 381 25.48 -6.07 23.54
CA LEU A 381 24.98 -6.95 22.49
C LEU A 381 23.63 -6.48 21.97
N PHE A 382 22.71 -6.10 22.86
CA PHE A 382 21.42 -5.52 22.48
C PHE A 382 21.61 -4.27 21.61
N TYR A 383 22.48 -3.35 22.02
CA TYR A 383 22.78 -2.15 21.26
C TYR A 383 23.30 -2.46 19.85
N LEU A 384 24.25 -3.39 19.72
CA LEU A 384 24.81 -3.78 18.43
C LEU A 384 23.74 -4.40 17.52
N VAL A 385 22.94 -5.34 18.04
CA VAL A 385 21.86 -5.99 17.28
C VAL A 385 20.81 -4.97 16.86
N MET A 386 20.36 -4.12 17.79
CA MET A 386 19.35 -3.09 17.49
C MET A 386 19.85 -2.03 16.53
N MET A 387 21.13 -1.68 16.56
CA MET A 387 21.69 -0.77 15.56
C MET A 387 21.57 -1.36 14.15
N VAL A 388 21.93 -2.63 13.97
CA VAL A 388 21.78 -3.32 12.67
C VAL A 388 20.30 -3.41 12.28
N VAL A 389 19.41 -3.85 13.18
CA VAL A 389 17.97 -3.94 12.92
C VAL A 389 17.39 -2.57 12.52
N MET A 390 17.69 -1.51 13.28
CA MET A 390 17.20 -0.17 12.99
C MET A 390 17.73 0.36 11.66
N SER A 391 18.98 0.08 11.31
CA SER A 391 19.53 0.46 10.00
C SER A 391 18.81 -0.23 8.83
N VAL A 392 18.47 -1.51 8.97
CA VAL A 392 17.68 -2.26 7.98
C VAL A 392 16.26 -1.70 7.89
N VAL A 393 15.64 -1.36 9.03
CA VAL A 393 14.30 -0.77 9.06
C VAL A 393 14.29 0.60 8.39
N VAL A 394 15.27 1.46 8.68
CA VAL A 394 15.43 2.77 8.04
C VAL A 394 15.65 2.61 6.54
N ALA A 395 16.51 1.68 6.11
CA ALA A 395 16.74 1.36 4.70
C ALA A 395 15.43 1.00 3.99
N PHE A 396 14.67 0.08 4.58
CA PHE A 396 13.40 -0.40 4.04
C PHE A 396 12.34 0.71 3.97
N ILE A 397 12.26 1.59 4.97
CA ILE A 397 11.35 2.74 4.98
C ILE A 397 11.77 3.76 3.90
N LEU A 398 13.06 4.06 3.80
CA LEU A 398 13.59 4.99 2.80
C LEU A 398 13.32 4.49 1.38
N GLU A 399 13.59 3.22 1.08
CA GLU A 399 13.25 2.62 -0.24
C GLU A 399 11.75 2.73 -0.50
N ALA A 400 10.90 2.44 0.49
CA ALA A 400 9.47 2.52 0.32
C ALA A 400 8.98 3.97 0.10
N PHE A 401 9.65 4.94 0.73
CA PHE A 401 9.36 6.37 0.56
C PHE A 401 9.85 6.91 -0.79
N THR A 402 11.09 6.61 -1.19
CA THR A 402 11.63 6.98 -2.51
C THR A 402 10.80 6.36 -3.63
N PHE A 403 10.43 5.09 -3.49
CA PHE A 403 9.48 4.39 -4.36
C PHE A 403 8.17 5.16 -4.52
N ARG A 404 7.64 5.73 -3.44
CA ARG A 404 6.38 6.47 -3.48
C ARG A 404 6.55 7.89 -4.02
N MET A 405 7.68 8.53 -3.78
CA MET A 405 7.99 9.83 -4.39
C MET A 405 8.07 9.73 -5.91
N GLU A 406 8.79 8.73 -6.42
CA GLU A 406 8.92 8.48 -7.86
C GLU A 406 7.58 8.05 -8.48
N TYR A 407 6.80 7.24 -7.75
CA TYR A 407 5.41 6.94 -8.11
C TYR A 407 4.59 8.21 -8.33
N ASN A 408 4.56 9.13 -7.35
CA ASN A 408 3.79 10.35 -7.44
C ASN A 408 4.24 11.25 -8.60
N GLN A 409 5.54 11.28 -8.94
CA GLN A 409 6.05 12.02 -10.10
C GLN A 409 5.56 11.43 -11.42
N THR A 410 5.64 10.11 -11.59
CA THR A 410 5.22 9.44 -12.84
C THR A 410 3.71 9.47 -13.06
N VAL A 411 2.91 9.47 -11.99
CA VAL A 411 1.44 9.53 -12.09
C VAL A 411 0.93 10.95 -12.34
N LYS A 412 1.64 11.99 -11.86
CA LYS A 412 1.29 13.39 -12.15
C LYS A 412 1.33 13.75 -13.65
N GLY A 413 2.02 12.94 -14.47
CA GLY A 413 2.02 13.07 -15.93
C GLY A 413 0.75 12.55 -16.62
N ASP A 414 -0.03 11.68 -15.95
CA ASP A 414 -1.20 10.99 -16.50
C ASP A 414 -2.48 11.59 -15.87
N LYS A 415 -3.04 12.62 -16.52
CA LYS A 415 -3.96 13.59 -15.89
C LYS A 415 -5.37 13.09 -15.54
N ASP A 416 -5.78 11.86 -15.85
CA ASP A 416 -7.20 11.46 -15.81
C ASP A 416 -7.55 10.12 -15.13
N GLY A 417 -6.68 9.51 -14.33
CA GLY A 417 -6.96 8.20 -13.70
C GLY A 417 -6.97 8.18 -12.17
N ASP A 418 -7.92 7.43 -11.57
CA ASP A 418 -7.91 7.01 -10.16
C ASP A 418 -6.48 6.68 -9.69
N GLU A 419 -5.88 7.49 -8.80
CA GLU A 419 -4.45 7.45 -8.44
C GLU A 419 -3.94 6.11 -7.89
N GLU A 420 -4.83 5.19 -7.51
CA GLU A 420 -4.52 3.93 -6.85
C GLU A 420 -4.66 2.69 -7.75
N ASN A 421 -5.47 2.79 -8.81
CA ASN A 421 -5.86 1.66 -9.65
C ASN A 421 -5.33 1.80 -11.08
N VAL A 422 -4.93 0.68 -11.68
CA VAL A 422 -4.85 0.56 -13.14
C VAL A 422 -6.25 0.20 -13.62
N CYS A 423 -6.81 1.03 -14.49
CA CYS A 423 -8.06 0.76 -15.18
C CYS A 423 -7.77 0.36 -16.63
N ILE A 424 -8.43 -0.68 -17.12
CA ILE A 424 -8.42 -1.06 -18.53
C ILE A 424 -9.87 -1.24 -18.96
N ASN A 425 -10.26 -0.57 -20.05
CA ASN A 425 -11.58 -0.69 -20.62
C ASN A 425 -11.54 -1.68 -21.79
N VAL A 426 -12.43 -2.66 -21.78
CA VAL A 426 -12.58 -3.66 -22.83
C VAL A 426 -14.04 -3.68 -23.27
N GLY A 427 -14.28 -3.41 -24.55
CA GLY A 427 -15.60 -3.53 -25.16
C GLY A 427 -15.87 -4.95 -25.63
N LEU A 428 -17.07 -5.46 -25.38
CA LEU A 428 -17.58 -6.71 -25.94
C LEU A 428 -18.68 -6.44 -26.97
N THR A 429 -18.59 -7.07 -28.14
CA THR A 429 -19.63 -6.98 -29.17
C THR A 429 -20.79 -7.92 -28.86
N LYS A 430 -21.93 -7.74 -29.54
CA LYS A 430 -23.12 -8.59 -29.39
C LYS A 430 -22.84 -10.08 -29.62
N GLU A 431 -22.00 -10.40 -30.60
CA GLU A 431 -21.63 -11.77 -30.96
C GLU A 431 -20.73 -12.41 -29.89
N GLU A 432 -19.75 -11.67 -29.39
CA GLU A 432 -18.86 -12.13 -28.31
C GLU A 432 -19.63 -12.33 -27.00
N LEU A 433 -20.61 -11.46 -26.71
CA LEU A 433 -21.51 -11.63 -25.56
C LEU A 433 -22.35 -12.90 -25.68
N ARG A 434 -22.92 -13.17 -26.86
CA ARG A 434 -23.62 -14.45 -27.10
C ARG A 434 -22.68 -15.63 -26.92
N PHE A 435 -21.43 -15.56 -27.39
CA PHE A 435 -20.45 -16.62 -27.19
C PHE A 435 -20.18 -16.88 -25.70
N VAL A 436 -19.96 -15.83 -24.90
CA VAL A 436 -19.69 -15.93 -23.46
C VAL A 436 -20.88 -16.49 -22.68
N TYR A 437 -22.11 -16.05 -23.00
CA TYR A 437 -23.32 -16.45 -22.29
C TYR A 437 -24.04 -17.65 -22.93
N SER A 438 -23.56 -18.18 -24.06
CA SER A 438 -24.19 -19.31 -24.79
C SER A 438 -24.36 -20.58 -23.95
N SER A 439 -23.50 -20.77 -22.94
CA SER A 439 -23.50 -21.94 -22.06
C SER A 439 -24.21 -21.72 -20.72
N ALA A 440 -24.63 -20.49 -20.40
CA ALA A 440 -25.29 -20.13 -19.15
C ALA A 440 -26.75 -19.82 -19.42
N ALA A 441 -27.66 -20.49 -18.73
CA ALA A 441 -29.11 -20.27 -18.79
C ALA A 441 -29.57 -18.93 -18.17
N ASP A 442 -28.78 -17.85 -18.36
CA ASP A 442 -28.99 -16.53 -17.77
C ASP A 442 -29.56 -15.55 -18.80
N THR A 443 -30.68 -15.91 -19.43
CA THR A 443 -31.53 -15.01 -20.24
C THR A 443 -31.85 -13.65 -19.58
N PRO A 444 -32.07 -13.52 -18.24
CA PRO A 444 -32.35 -12.21 -17.63
C PRO A 444 -31.18 -11.22 -17.69
N THR A 445 -29.93 -11.69 -17.69
CA THR A 445 -28.76 -10.77 -17.72
C THR A 445 -28.55 -10.16 -19.10
N LEU A 446 -28.80 -10.91 -20.17
CA LEU A 446 -28.82 -10.39 -21.55
C LEU A 446 -29.89 -9.31 -21.74
N GLN A 447 -31.03 -9.45 -21.08
CA GLN A 447 -32.12 -8.47 -21.11
C GLN A 447 -31.74 -7.16 -20.37
N GLN A 448 -30.94 -7.25 -19.30
CA GLN A 448 -30.41 -6.08 -18.60
C GLN A 448 -29.45 -5.25 -19.47
N TYR A 449 -28.71 -5.89 -20.37
CA TYR A 449 -27.81 -5.21 -21.31
C TYR A 449 -28.48 -4.82 -22.64
N ALA A 450 -29.73 -5.21 -22.89
CA ALA A 450 -30.43 -4.96 -24.15
C ALA A 450 -30.45 -3.47 -24.53
N ARG A 451 -30.75 -2.58 -23.57
CA ARG A 451 -30.75 -1.12 -23.79
C ARG A 451 -29.37 -0.57 -24.18
N ALA A 452 -28.29 -1.11 -23.61
CA ALA A 452 -26.92 -0.70 -23.92
C ALA A 452 -26.47 -1.23 -25.29
N LEU A 453 -26.90 -2.44 -25.67
CA LEU A 453 -26.66 -3.00 -27.00
C LEU A 453 -27.42 -2.26 -28.10
N GLU A 454 -28.64 -1.78 -27.83
CA GLU A 454 -29.46 -1.04 -28.79
C GLU A 454 -28.91 0.35 -29.10
N THR A 455 -28.24 1.00 -28.14
CA THR A 455 -27.71 2.36 -28.30
C THR A 455 -26.29 2.42 -28.86
N GLN A 456 -25.40 1.50 -28.48
CA GLN A 456 -23.96 1.57 -28.85
C GLN A 456 -23.40 0.31 -29.52
N GLY A 457 -24.16 -0.80 -29.55
CA GLY A 457 -23.70 -2.08 -30.13
C GLY A 457 -22.55 -2.80 -29.38
N ILE A 458 -21.96 -2.16 -28.37
CA ILE A 458 -20.82 -2.64 -27.58
C ILE A 458 -21.12 -2.44 -26.10
N VAL A 459 -20.93 -3.47 -25.28
CA VAL A 459 -20.95 -3.34 -23.82
C VAL A 459 -19.53 -3.16 -23.32
N GLN A 460 -19.24 -2.01 -22.72
CA GLN A 460 -17.93 -1.75 -22.13
C GLN A 460 -17.82 -2.39 -20.74
N TYR A 461 -16.67 -3.00 -20.47
CA TYR A 461 -16.28 -3.52 -19.17
C TYR A 461 -15.04 -2.79 -18.69
N GLU A 462 -15.05 -2.39 -17.43
CA GLU A 462 -13.90 -1.80 -16.75
C GLU A 462 -13.24 -2.85 -15.88
N GLY A 463 -11.98 -3.15 -16.18
CA GLY A 463 -11.10 -3.92 -15.32
C GLY A 463 -10.36 -2.98 -14.39
N LYS A 464 -10.59 -3.10 -13.07
CA LYS A 464 -9.81 -2.38 -12.05
C LYS A 464 -8.84 -3.32 -11.33
N ARG A 465 -7.59 -2.90 -11.19
CA ARG A 465 -6.56 -3.58 -10.38
C ARG A 465 -5.75 -2.58 -9.59
N ARG A 466 -5.56 -2.82 -8.28
CA ARG A 466 -4.66 -2.01 -7.45
C ARG A 466 -3.22 -2.12 -7.94
N ARG A 467 -2.50 -1.01 -8.06
CA ARG A 467 -1.09 -1.02 -8.44
C ARG A 467 -0.25 -1.72 -7.35
N THR A 468 0.53 -2.73 -7.75
CA THR A 468 1.36 -3.54 -6.85
C THR A 468 2.83 -3.14 -6.91
N ARG A 469 3.61 -3.43 -5.85
CA ARG A 469 5.07 -3.25 -5.79
C ARG A 469 5.79 -3.69 -7.08
N VAL A 470 5.41 -4.84 -7.62
CA VAL A 470 6.02 -5.45 -8.82
C VAL A 470 5.94 -4.53 -10.04
N VAL A 471 4.84 -3.80 -10.24
CA VAL A 471 4.66 -2.92 -11.41
C VAL A 471 5.68 -1.77 -11.39
N LEU A 472 6.01 -1.31 -10.20
CA LEU A 472 6.92 -0.20 -9.99
C LEU A 472 8.38 -0.64 -9.93
N GLN A 473 8.68 -1.78 -9.31
CA GLN A 473 10.01 -2.39 -9.43
C GLN A 473 10.36 -2.71 -10.90
N ARG A 474 9.37 -3.15 -11.69
CA ARG A 474 9.56 -3.30 -13.15
C ARG A 474 9.90 -2.00 -13.87
N ARG A 475 9.44 -0.86 -13.34
CA ARG A 475 9.74 0.46 -13.89
C ARG A 475 11.10 0.97 -13.41
N MET A 476 11.44 0.79 -12.13
CA MET A 476 12.72 1.16 -11.53
C MET A 476 13.89 0.44 -12.21
N TYR A 477 13.75 -0.88 -12.44
CA TYR A 477 14.78 -1.69 -13.10
C TYR A 477 14.50 -1.89 -14.60
N ARG A 478 13.76 -0.99 -15.25
CA ARG A 478 13.31 -1.16 -16.64
C ARG A 478 14.48 -1.43 -17.60
N ASP A 479 15.60 -0.76 -17.38
CA ASP A 479 16.78 -0.84 -18.26
C ASP A 479 17.60 -2.11 -18.00
N GLU A 480 17.57 -2.65 -16.78
CA GLU A 480 18.31 -3.86 -16.40
C GLU A 480 17.54 -5.16 -16.69
N ILE A 481 16.20 -5.12 -16.62
CA ILE A 481 15.33 -6.29 -16.81
C ILE A 481 15.60 -7.03 -18.13
N PRO A 482 15.73 -6.37 -19.30
CA PRO A 482 16.07 -7.06 -20.55
C PRO A 482 17.37 -7.87 -20.44
N GLY A 483 18.39 -7.33 -19.76
CA GLY A 483 19.65 -8.01 -19.51
C GLY A 483 19.46 -9.28 -18.67
N TRP A 484 18.75 -9.17 -17.53
CA TRP A 484 18.47 -10.33 -16.67
C TRP A 484 17.69 -11.43 -17.38
N LEU A 485 16.76 -11.04 -18.26
CA LEU A 485 15.94 -11.96 -19.03
C LEU A 485 16.75 -12.69 -20.11
N LEU A 486 17.64 -11.98 -20.80
CA LEU A 486 18.55 -12.57 -21.79
C LEU A 486 19.52 -13.56 -21.14
N GLU A 487 20.09 -13.20 -19.99
CA GLU A 487 21.00 -14.06 -19.23
C GLU A 487 20.28 -15.33 -18.75
N ALA A 488 19.06 -15.19 -18.21
CA ALA A 488 18.26 -16.32 -17.78
C ALA A 488 17.84 -17.26 -18.93
N ASP A 489 17.65 -16.71 -20.14
CA ASP A 489 17.38 -17.49 -21.35
C ASP A 489 18.66 -18.23 -21.83
N ARG A 490 19.87 -17.66 -21.65
CA ARG A 490 21.15 -18.33 -21.94
C ARG A 490 21.46 -19.47 -20.98
N GLU A 491 21.30 -19.27 -19.67
CA GLU A 491 21.50 -20.32 -18.66
C GLU A 491 20.65 -21.57 -18.91
N HIS A 492 19.45 -21.36 -19.46
CA HIS A 492 18.56 -22.44 -19.86
C HIS A 492 19.04 -23.19 -21.10
N GLU A 493 19.70 -22.50 -22.03
CA GLU A 493 20.28 -23.14 -23.21
C GLU A 493 21.47 -24.02 -22.85
N ASP A 494 22.22 -23.66 -21.81
CA ASP A 494 23.42 -24.37 -21.35
C ASP A 494 23.12 -25.52 -20.36
N SER A 495 21.88 -25.61 -19.84
CA SER A 495 21.47 -26.69 -18.92
C SER A 495 21.18 -28.00 -19.67
N PRO A 496 21.97 -29.08 -19.49
CA PRO A 496 21.81 -30.33 -20.24
C PRO A 496 20.60 -31.11 -19.70
N GLY A 497 19.43 -30.92 -20.30
CA GLY A 497 18.25 -31.69 -19.92
C GLY A 497 16.90 -31.28 -20.52
N LEU A 498 16.79 -30.14 -21.22
CA LEU A 498 15.54 -29.77 -21.90
C LEU A 498 15.80 -29.21 -23.31
N PRO A 499 15.00 -29.59 -24.33
CA PRO A 499 15.19 -29.10 -25.70
C PRO A 499 14.96 -27.59 -25.80
N THR A 500 15.91 -26.89 -26.42
CA THR A 500 15.95 -25.43 -26.62
C THR A 500 15.24 -24.97 -27.91
N PRO A 501 14.86 -23.68 -28.02
CA PRO A 501 13.98 -23.14 -29.07
C PRO A 501 14.70 -22.63 -30.33
N ARG A 502 15.91 -23.11 -30.62
CA ARG A 502 16.76 -22.54 -31.70
C ARG A 502 16.42 -22.96 -33.13
N SER A 503 15.40 -23.78 -33.38
CA SER A 503 15.02 -24.15 -34.75
C SER A 503 14.14 -23.10 -35.47
N PHE A 504 13.71 -22.02 -34.81
CA PHE A 504 12.73 -21.08 -35.41
C PHE A 504 13.21 -19.64 -35.66
N SER A 505 14.33 -19.18 -35.09
CA SER A 505 14.74 -17.77 -35.23
C SER A 505 15.80 -17.48 -36.30
N ARG A 506 16.45 -18.49 -36.90
CA ARG A 506 17.54 -18.27 -37.86
C ARG A 506 17.11 -17.86 -39.28
N ARG A 507 15.81 -17.70 -39.57
CA ARG A 507 15.38 -17.44 -40.96
C ARG A 507 15.03 -15.99 -41.30
N TRP A 508 14.95 -15.07 -40.34
CA TRP A 508 14.57 -13.68 -40.65
C TRP A 508 15.18 -12.66 -39.72
N THR A 509 16.46 -12.32 -39.95
CA THR A 509 17.05 -11.02 -39.61
C THR A 509 18.25 -10.77 -40.52
N GLU A 510 18.00 -10.37 -41.76
CA GLU A 510 18.90 -9.47 -42.49
C GLU A 510 18.05 -8.30 -43.01
N PRO A 511 18.36 -7.04 -42.65
CA PRO A 511 17.72 -5.89 -43.25
C PRO A 511 18.39 -5.59 -44.59
N ALA A 512 17.62 -5.62 -45.68
CA ALA A 512 18.03 -5.04 -46.95
C ALA A 512 17.77 -3.52 -46.89
N ASP A 513 18.83 -2.76 -47.16
CA ASP A 513 18.83 -1.31 -47.35
C ASP A 513 17.78 -0.87 -48.36
N ILE A 514 16.89 0.05 -47.97
CA ILE A 514 16.17 0.91 -48.92
C ILE A 514 16.09 2.32 -48.36
N SER A 515 16.70 3.22 -49.11
CA SER A 515 16.71 4.67 -49.03
C SER A 515 15.32 5.30 -48.99
N THR A 516 15.20 6.39 -48.22
CA THR A 516 14.13 7.39 -48.35
C THR A 516 14.10 7.99 -49.76
N PRO A 517 12.92 8.36 -50.30
CA PRO A 517 12.60 9.79 -50.30
C PRO A 517 11.11 10.18 -50.14
N SER A 518 10.96 11.36 -49.51
CA SER A 518 10.03 12.49 -49.74
C SER A 518 8.55 12.29 -50.12
N ALA A 519 7.73 13.08 -49.41
CA ALA A 519 6.32 13.36 -49.63
C ALA A 519 5.97 14.07 -50.95
N SER A 520 4.81 13.73 -51.52
CA SER A 520 3.90 14.67 -52.21
C SER A 520 2.52 14.03 -52.45
N ALA A 521 1.57 14.87 -52.87
CA ALA A 521 0.13 14.81 -52.69
C ALA A 521 -0.69 13.86 -53.60
N HIS A 522 -1.98 13.76 -53.23
CA HIS A 522 -3.17 13.50 -54.06
C HIS A 522 -3.38 12.10 -54.67
N GLU A 523 -4.43 11.39 -54.21
CA GLU A 523 -5.65 11.06 -54.99
C GLU A 523 -6.47 9.95 -54.28
N THR A 524 -7.78 10.18 -54.14
CA THR A 524 -8.80 9.13 -53.92
C THR A 524 -8.99 8.31 -55.19
N PRO A 525 -9.33 7.01 -55.09
CA PRO A 525 -10.73 6.68 -55.38
C PRO A 525 -11.33 5.57 -54.49
N GLN A 526 -12.66 5.56 -54.51
CA GLN A 526 -13.58 4.55 -53.99
C GLN A 526 -13.17 3.11 -54.34
N GLN A 527 -13.31 2.19 -53.39
CA GLN A 527 -13.70 0.81 -53.68
C GLN A 527 -14.39 0.17 -52.46
N THR A 528 -15.56 -0.39 -52.73
CA THR A 528 -16.51 -1.10 -51.87
C THR A 528 -15.94 -2.39 -51.25
N PRO A 529 -16.44 -2.85 -50.09
CA PRO A 529 -16.01 -4.11 -49.48
C PRO A 529 -16.67 -5.32 -50.18
N PRO A 530 -15.96 -6.46 -50.36
CA PRO A 530 -16.59 -7.68 -50.79
C PRO A 530 -17.33 -8.34 -49.62
N SER A 531 -18.62 -8.62 -49.86
CA SER A 531 -19.46 -9.52 -49.09
C SER A 531 -18.96 -10.95 -49.18
N TYR A 532 -18.80 -11.65 -48.05
CA TYR A 532 -18.83 -13.11 -48.03
C TYR A 532 -19.66 -13.60 -46.85
N TYR A 533 -20.89 -14.00 -47.17
CA TYR A 533 -21.70 -14.93 -46.39
C TYR A 533 -21.09 -16.33 -46.52
N GLY A 534 -20.81 -16.96 -45.38
CA GLY A 534 -20.50 -18.39 -45.29
C GLY A 534 -21.53 -19.05 -44.36
N THR A 535 -22.56 -19.61 -44.96
CA THR A 535 -23.62 -20.40 -44.33
C THR A 535 -23.05 -21.68 -43.72
N LEU A 536 -23.24 -21.87 -42.42
CA LEU A 536 -23.03 -23.16 -41.74
C LEU A 536 -24.35 -23.95 -41.77
N ASN A 537 -24.35 -25.02 -42.56
CA ASN A 537 -25.43 -25.99 -42.67
C ASN A 537 -25.72 -26.66 -41.32
N LEU A 538 -26.98 -26.59 -40.90
CA LEU A 538 -27.65 -27.44 -39.92
C LEU A 538 -28.51 -28.44 -40.69
N ASN A 539 -28.31 -29.74 -40.41
CA ASN A 539 -29.20 -30.91 -40.62
C ASN A 539 -28.28 -32.13 -40.83
N SER A 540 -28.54 -33.34 -40.35
CA SER A 540 -29.49 -33.93 -39.43
C SER A 540 -29.16 -35.43 -39.50
N SER A 541 -28.97 -36.14 -38.39
CA SER A 541 -29.25 -37.58 -38.33
C SER A 541 -29.29 -38.01 -36.87
N THR A 542 -30.52 -38.27 -36.46
CA THR A 542 -30.94 -39.03 -35.29
C THR A 542 -30.66 -40.54 -35.47
N GLU A 543 -30.59 -41.21 -34.33
CA GLU A 543 -30.95 -42.61 -34.07
C GLU A 543 -30.09 -43.76 -34.61
N SER A 544 -29.45 -44.46 -33.67
CA SER A 544 -29.66 -45.90 -33.49
C SER A 544 -29.38 -46.31 -32.03
N GLN A 545 -30.43 -46.74 -31.33
CA GLN A 545 -30.34 -47.60 -30.14
C GLN A 545 -29.86 -49.00 -30.58
N ARG A 546 -29.11 -49.71 -29.73
CA ARG A 546 -29.52 -51.02 -29.14
C ARG A 546 -28.33 -51.84 -28.58
N ASN A 547 -28.49 -52.17 -27.28
CA ASN A 547 -28.12 -53.37 -26.50
C ASN A 547 -26.68 -53.77 -26.13
N GLU A 548 -26.60 -54.15 -24.84
CA GLU A 548 -25.87 -55.29 -24.22
C GLU A 548 -24.34 -55.25 -24.31
N VAL A 549 -23.55 -55.29 -23.23
CA VAL A 549 -23.61 -55.97 -21.91
C VAL A 549 -22.89 -55.12 -20.87
#